data_AF-A0A2S2PGQ2-F1
#
_entry.id   AF-A0A2S2PGQ2-F1
#
_cell.length_a   1.000
_cell.length_b   1.000
_cell.length_c   1.000
_cell.angle_alpha   90.00
_cell.angle_beta   90.00
_cell.angle_gamma   90.00
#
_symmetry.space_group_name_H-M   'P 1'
#
loop_
_entity.id
_entity.type
_entity.pdbx_description
1 polymer ?
#
loop_
_entity_poly.entity_id
_entity_poly.type
_entity_poly.pdbx_seq_one_letter_code
_entity_poly.pdbx_strand_id
1 'polypeptide(L)'
;MNCSLKNEVSNCSEKKSKIRYKLEKEAETLIKADIANQKYWEDCKEFLEKGKKAFLDRVEEMFLCICCREIVFEPITTECSHNICKGCLRRSFNSDVFQCPSCRAELGKSYSMNVNEKLAKTLLYLFPGYNLDR
;
A
#
# COMPACT_ATOMS: atom_id res chain seq x y z
N MET A 1 4.22 -34.30 -65.85
CA MET A 1 4.90 -34.73 -64.61
C MET A 1 4.16 -34.04 -63.48
N ASN A 2 3.21 -34.70 -62.82
CA ASN A 2 3.39 -35.43 -61.55
C ASN A 2 4.23 -34.61 -60.55
N CYS A 3 3.82 -34.31 -59.32
CA CYS A 3 3.06 -35.13 -58.39
C CYS A 3 2.55 -34.26 -57.21
N SER A 4 1.44 -34.70 -56.62
CA SER A 4 0.77 -34.31 -55.39
C SER A 4 1.67 -34.03 -54.16
N LEU A 5 1.16 -33.24 -53.20
CA LEU A 5 0.74 -33.70 -51.87
C LEU A 5 0.21 -32.53 -51.01
N LYS A 6 -0.95 -32.78 -50.37
CA LYS A 6 -1.49 -32.02 -49.25
C LYS A 6 -0.62 -32.27 -48.00
N ASN A 7 -0.55 -31.32 -47.07
CA ASN A 7 -0.82 -31.60 -45.65
C ASN A 7 -0.89 -30.34 -44.79
N GLU A 8 -1.99 -30.26 -44.04
CA GLU A 8 -2.22 -29.45 -42.85
C GLU A 8 -1.29 -29.89 -41.71
N VAL A 9 -0.85 -28.97 -40.84
CA VAL A 9 -0.63 -29.25 -39.40
C VAL A 9 -0.93 -27.97 -38.58
N SER A 10 -2.17 -27.93 -38.08
CA SER A 10 -2.63 -27.60 -36.71
C SER A 10 -1.94 -26.53 -35.84
N ASN A 11 -2.77 -25.56 -35.46
CA ASN A 11 -2.88 -24.81 -34.18
C ASN A 11 -2.45 -25.57 -32.91
N CYS A 12 -1.82 -24.89 -31.92
CA CYS A 12 -2.37 -24.74 -30.55
C CYS A 12 -1.55 -23.81 -29.61
N SER A 13 -2.24 -22.81 -29.03
CA SER A 13 -2.21 -22.24 -27.66
C SER A 13 -0.86 -21.97 -26.92
N GLU A 14 -0.70 -20.84 -26.23
CA GLU A 14 -1.16 -20.69 -24.83
C GLU A 14 -1.75 -19.30 -24.52
N LYS A 15 -3.09 -19.23 -24.37
CA LYS A 15 -3.73 -18.17 -23.58
C LYS A 15 -3.49 -18.49 -22.10
N LYS A 16 -2.48 -17.88 -21.48
CA LYS A 16 -2.31 -17.96 -20.01
C LYS A 16 -3.44 -17.15 -19.38
N SER A 17 -4.44 -17.85 -18.84
CA SER A 17 -5.46 -17.23 -18.00
C SER A 17 -4.74 -16.54 -16.83
N LYS A 18 -4.80 -15.21 -16.79
CA LYS A 18 -4.13 -14.43 -15.75
C LYS A 18 -4.87 -14.71 -14.44
N ILE A 19 -4.32 -15.56 -13.59
CA ILE A 19 -4.88 -15.86 -12.27
C ILE A 19 -4.83 -14.54 -11.47
N ARG A 20 -5.99 -13.91 -11.28
CA ARG A 20 -6.14 -12.72 -10.42
C ARG A 20 -5.73 -13.10 -9.01
N TYR A 21 -4.78 -12.39 -8.42
CA TYR A 21 -4.44 -12.62 -7.03
C TYR A 21 -5.65 -12.24 -6.16
N LYS A 22 -6.03 -13.14 -5.28
CA LYS A 22 -7.12 -12.93 -4.32
C LYS A 22 -6.52 -12.70 -2.95
N LEU A 23 -6.90 -11.58 -2.33
CA LEU A 23 -6.54 -11.30 -0.94
C LEU A 23 -7.11 -12.37 -0.01
N GLU A 24 -6.36 -12.69 1.03
CA GLU A 24 -6.85 -13.48 2.15
C GLU A 24 -7.98 -12.71 2.85
N LYS A 25 -8.98 -13.43 3.38
CA LYS A 25 -10.15 -12.80 4.02
C LYS A 25 -9.76 -11.89 5.18
N GLU A 26 -8.73 -12.26 5.92
CA GLU A 26 -8.19 -11.47 7.03
C GLU A 26 -7.60 -10.15 6.51
N ALA A 27 -6.74 -10.22 5.48
CA ALA A 27 -6.18 -9.04 4.82
C ALA A 27 -7.27 -8.08 4.34
N GLU A 28 -8.30 -8.61 3.69
CA GLU A 28 -9.42 -7.81 3.19
C GLU A 28 -10.21 -7.14 4.33
N THR A 29 -10.40 -7.85 5.44
CA THR A 29 -11.10 -7.32 6.63
C THR A 29 -10.30 -6.20 7.29
N LEU A 30 -8.99 -6.38 7.44
CA LEU A 30 -8.07 -5.38 7.99
C LEU A 30 -8.04 -4.11 7.13
N ILE A 31 -7.91 -4.27 5.81
CA ILE A 31 -7.94 -3.15 4.85
C ILE A 31 -9.26 -2.39 4.94
N LYS A 32 -10.41 -3.08 4.95
CA LYS A 32 -11.73 -2.44 5.05
C LYS A 32 -11.94 -1.68 6.37
N ALA A 33 -11.27 -2.10 7.45
CA ALA A 33 -11.39 -1.44 8.74
C ALA A 33 -10.67 -0.08 8.79
N ASP A 34 -9.71 0.18 7.90
CA ASP A 34 -8.97 1.45 7.82
C ASP A 34 -9.68 2.45 6.89
N ILE A 35 -10.82 2.97 7.37
CA ILE A 35 -11.69 3.90 6.64
C ILE A 35 -10.93 5.19 6.26
N ALA A 36 -10.03 5.66 7.12
CA ALA A 36 -9.29 6.91 6.92
C ALA A 36 -8.40 6.89 5.66
N ASN A 37 -7.95 5.70 5.23
CA ASN A 37 -7.13 5.51 4.03
C ASN A 37 -7.87 4.78 2.90
N GLN A 38 -9.21 4.78 2.89
CA GLN A 38 -10.00 4.07 1.88
C GLN A 38 -9.51 4.36 0.45
N LYS A 39 -9.25 5.62 0.11
CA LYS A 39 -8.75 6.00 -1.22
C LYS A 39 -7.41 5.36 -1.57
N TYR A 40 -6.50 5.26 -0.61
CA TYR A 40 -5.18 4.63 -0.83
C TYR A 40 -5.34 3.13 -1.02
N TRP A 41 -6.24 2.51 -0.25
CA TRP A 41 -6.53 1.08 -0.36
C TRP A 41 -7.20 0.70 -1.67
N GLU A 42 -8.13 1.52 -2.19
CA GLU A 42 -8.73 1.28 -3.51
C GLU A 42 -7.68 1.36 -4.62
N ASP A 43 -6.80 2.35 -4.59
CA ASP A 43 -5.66 2.46 -5.51
C ASP A 43 -4.74 1.23 -5.43
N CYS A 44 -4.41 0.75 -4.23
CA CYS A 44 -3.63 -0.48 -4.06
C CYS A 44 -4.33 -1.71 -4.66
N LYS A 45 -5.66 -1.82 -4.51
CA LYS A 45 -6.44 -2.98 -5.00
C LYS A 45 -6.47 -3.09 -6.52
N GLU A 46 -6.24 -2.00 -7.26
CA GLU A 46 -6.10 -2.05 -8.73
C GLU A 46 -4.94 -2.97 -9.17
N PHE A 47 -3.96 -3.20 -8.30
CA PHE A 47 -2.80 -4.04 -8.59
C PHE A 47 -3.01 -5.52 -8.28
N LEU A 48 -4.16 -5.93 -7.72
CA LEU A 48 -4.48 -7.34 -7.47
C LEU A 48 -4.51 -8.18 -8.77
N GLU A 49 -4.89 -7.57 -9.89
CA GLU A 49 -4.89 -8.22 -11.21
C GLU A 49 -3.48 -8.43 -11.78
N LYS A 50 -2.49 -7.70 -11.25
CA LYS A 50 -1.08 -7.81 -11.61
C LYS A 50 -0.32 -8.80 -10.72
N GLY A 51 -0.98 -9.36 -9.70
CA GLY A 51 -0.44 -10.39 -8.82
C GLY A 51 -0.01 -9.86 -7.44
N LYS A 52 0.29 -10.79 -6.51
CA LYS A 52 0.61 -10.48 -5.10
C LYS A 52 1.76 -9.49 -4.96
N LYS A 53 2.86 -9.68 -5.70
CA LYS A 53 4.03 -8.80 -5.63
C LYS A 53 3.67 -7.36 -6.02
N ALA A 54 2.99 -7.17 -7.15
CA ALA A 54 2.60 -5.84 -7.62
C ALA A 54 1.65 -5.13 -6.64
N PHE A 55 0.76 -5.87 -5.98
CA PHE A 55 -0.07 -5.34 -4.90
C PHE A 55 0.78 -4.89 -3.70
N LEU A 56 1.68 -5.76 -3.20
CA LEU A 56 2.52 -5.42 -2.04
C LEU A 56 3.47 -4.25 -2.33
N ASP A 57 4.10 -4.23 -3.51
CA ASP A 57 4.94 -3.10 -3.95
C ASP A 57 4.15 -1.79 -3.90
N ARG A 58 2.89 -1.81 -4.38
CA ARG A 58 2.03 -0.63 -4.36
C ARG A 58 1.64 -0.19 -2.95
N VAL A 59 1.34 -1.14 -2.06
CA VAL A 59 1.06 -0.84 -0.65
C VAL A 59 2.29 -0.23 0.02
N GLU A 60 3.47 -0.80 -0.21
CA GLU A 60 4.73 -0.26 0.32
C GLU A 60 4.91 1.20 -0.11
N GLU A 61 4.83 1.49 -1.42
CA GLU A 61 4.92 2.84 -1.98
C GLU A 61 3.91 3.83 -1.35
N MET A 62 2.64 3.42 -1.26
CA MET A 62 1.54 4.29 -0.79
C MET A 62 1.64 4.62 0.70
N PHE A 63 2.32 3.78 1.48
CA PHE A 63 2.43 3.92 2.93
C PHE A 63 3.87 4.16 3.40
N LEU A 64 4.75 4.66 2.51
CA LEU A 64 6.03 5.22 2.93
C LEU A 64 5.84 6.52 3.71
N CYS A 65 6.53 6.64 4.84
CA CYS A 65 6.64 7.92 5.52
C CYS A 65 7.61 8.83 4.77
N ILE A 66 7.15 10.02 4.38
CA ILE A 66 7.98 11.00 3.65
C ILE A 66 9.23 11.44 4.43
N CYS A 67 9.21 11.35 5.76
CA CYS A 67 10.31 11.78 6.62
C CYS A 67 11.45 10.76 6.70
N CYS A 68 11.14 9.47 6.92
CA CYS A 68 12.16 8.43 7.09
C CYS A 68 12.34 7.52 5.88
N ARG A 69 11.46 7.61 4.87
CA ARG A 69 11.48 6.82 3.62
C ARG A 69 11.35 5.31 3.82
N GLU A 70 10.67 4.92 4.88
CA GLU A 70 10.33 3.53 5.19
C GLU A 70 8.82 3.40 5.36
N ILE A 71 8.28 2.18 5.34
CA ILE A 71 6.87 1.93 5.66
C ILE A 71 6.55 2.58 7.01
N VAL A 72 5.45 3.32 7.04
CA VAL A 72 5.04 4.12 8.20
C VAL A 72 4.83 3.25 9.43
N PHE A 73 5.52 3.59 10.53
CA PHE A 73 5.42 2.92 11.83
C PHE A 73 4.71 3.83 12.84
N GLU A 74 3.81 3.27 13.65
CA GLU A 74 2.84 4.02 14.46
C GLU A 74 2.21 5.18 13.64
N PRO A 75 1.53 4.87 12.53
CA PRO A 75 1.05 5.89 11.60
C PRO A 75 0.09 6.87 12.25
N ILE A 76 0.35 8.16 12.04
CA ILE A 76 -0.62 9.23 12.22
C ILE A 76 -1.24 9.51 10.86
N THR A 77 -2.53 9.19 10.70
CA THR A 77 -3.31 9.61 9.53
C THR A 77 -3.86 11.00 9.79
N THR A 78 -3.24 11.99 9.14
CA THR A 78 -3.57 13.41 9.30
C THR A 78 -4.94 13.76 8.70
N GLU A 79 -5.53 14.88 9.12
CA GLU A 79 -6.81 15.38 8.55
C GLU A 79 -6.70 15.79 7.08
N CYS A 80 -5.48 16.06 6.60
CA CYS A 80 -5.16 16.23 5.18
C CYS A 80 -4.85 14.90 4.46
N SER A 81 -5.21 13.77 5.06
CA SER A 81 -5.14 12.40 4.51
C SER A 81 -3.74 11.89 4.16
N HIS A 82 -2.70 12.36 4.84
CA HIS A 82 -1.34 11.80 4.74
C HIS A 82 -0.97 10.98 5.97
N ASN A 83 -0.12 9.96 5.77
CA ASN A 83 0.35 9.05 6.81
C ASN A 83 1.82 9.34 7.16
N ILE A 84 2.10 9.67 8.42
CA ILE A 84 3.45 10.00 8.91
C ILE A 84 3.71 9.21 10.19
N CYS A 85 4.93 8.70 10.38
CA CYS A 85 5.25 8.00 11.63
C CYS A 85 5.07 8.95 12.81
N LYS A 86 4.46 8.51 13.91
CA LYS A 86 4.33 9.32 15.13
C LYS A 86 5.66 9.92 15.58
N GLY A 87 6.73 9.11 15.57
CA GLY A 87 8.08 9.57 15.89
C GLY A 87 8.60 10.66 14.95
N CYS A 88 8.30 10.58 13.65
CA CYS A 88 8.70 11.59 12.66
C CYS A 88 7.92 12.89 12.84
N LEU A 89 6.60 12.81 13.00
CA LEU A 89 5.75 14.00 13.20
C LEU A 89 6.10 14.71 14.51
N ARG A 90 6.34 13.96 15.59
CA ARG A 90 6.82 14.50 16.87
C ARG A 90 8.13 15.27 16.74
N ARG A 91 9.10 14.76 15.97
CA ARG A 91 10.37 15.47 15.72
C ARG A 91 10.16 16.79 14.97
N SER A 92 9.25 16.82 14.01
CA SER A 92 8.86 18.06 13.31
C SER A 92 8.30 19.09 14.29
N PHE A 93 7.37 18.67 15.15
CA PHE A 93 6.73 19.55 16.14
C PHE A 93 7.72 20.05 17.20
N ASN A 94 8.67 19.21 17.63
CA ASN A 94 9.76 19.61 18.54
C ASN A 94 10.71 20.64 17.92
N SER A 95 10.66 20.83 16.60
CA SER A 95 11.43 21.84 15.87
C SER A 95 10.57 23.05 15.50
N ASP A 96 9.43 23.25 16.18
CA ASP A 96 8.44 24.31 15.93
C ASP A 96 7.83 24.28 14.51
N VAL A 97 7.85 23.13 13.83
CA VAL A 97 7.21 22.93 12.52
C VAL A 97 5.90 22.15 12.69
N PHE A 98 4.79 22.89 12.70
CA PHE A 98 3.43 22.38 12.95
C PHE A 98 2.61 22.11 11.68
N GLN A 99 3.29 21.88 10.56
CA GLN A 99 2.69 21.56 9.27
C GLN A 99 2.83 20.07 8.97
N CYS A 100 1.92 19.53 8.17
CA CYS A 100 2.04 18.20 7.59
C CYS A 100 3.34 18.08 6.77
N PRO A 101 4.23 17.12 7.08
CA PRO A 101 5.47 16.95 6.31
C PRO A 101 5.26 16.63 4.82
N SER A 102 4.12 16.04 4.46
CA SER A 102 3.83 15.62 3.08
C SER A 102 3.31 16.75 2.20
N CYS A 103 2.37 17.57 2.70
CA CYS A 103 1.69 18.60 1.88
C CYS A 103 1.72 20.02 2.45
N ARG A 104 2.36 20.23 3.60
CA ARG A 104 2.48 21.53 4.29
C ARG A 104 1.16 22.13 4.80
N ALA A 105 0.06 21.38 4.80
CA ALA A 105 -1.17 21.81 5.48
C ALA A 105 -0.88 22.08 6.97
N GLU A 106 -1.44 23.16 7.51
CA GLU A 106 -1.33 23.51 8.92
C GLU A 106 -2.05 22.47 9.80
N LEU A 107 -1.33 21.89 10.77
CA LEU A 107 -1.91 20.97 11.75
C LEU A 107 -2.11 21.66 13.12
N GLY A 108 -1.31 22.69 13.40
CA GLY A 108 -1.39 23.49 14.62
C GLY A 108 -0.65 22.90 15.82
N LYS A 109 -0.32 23.76 16.78
CA LYS A 109 0.52 23.41 17.96
C LYS A 109 -0.12 22.38 18.88
N SER A 110 -1.44 22.35 18.96
CA SER A 110 -2.22 21.46 19.81
C SER A 110 -2.72 20.21 19.09
N TYR A 111 -2.13 19.86 17.93
CA TYR A 111 -2.56 18.71 17.14
C TYR A 111 -2.42 17.40 17.94
N SER A 112 -3.46 16.57 17.93
CA SER A 112 -3.48 15.28 18.62
C SER A 112 -2.95 14.16 17.72
N MET A 113 -1.79 13.60 18.06
CA MET A 113 -1.13 12.52 17.31
C MET A 113 -1.68 11.15 17.70
N ASN A 114 -2.91 10.85 17.30
CA ASN A 114 -3.55 9.55 17.52
C ASN A 114 -3.07 8.52 16.48
N VAL A 115 -2.58 7.38 16.95
CA VAL A 115 -2.12 6.29 16.07
C VAL A 115 -3.33 5.67 15.36
N ASN A 116 -3.23 5.53 14.05
CA ASN A 116 -4.16 4.74 13.26
C ASN A 116 -3.84 3.24 13.44
N GLU A 117 -4.41 2.67 14.50
CA GLU A 117 -4.28 1.25 14.84
C GLU A 117 -4.74 0.30 13.73
N LYS A 118 -5.69 0.74 12.88
CA LYS A 118 -6.19 -0.06 11.77
C LYS A 118 -5.12 -0.17 10.68
N LEU A 119 -4.54 0.96 10.27
CA LEU A 119 -3.42 0.96 9.34
C LEU A 119 -2.22 0.19 9.89
N ALA A 120 -1.85 0.40 11.16
CA ALA A 120 -0.72 -0.28 11.80
C ALA A 120 -0.86 -1.82 11.74
N LYS A 121 -2.04 -2.34 12.10
CA LYS A 121 -2.34 -3.78 12.07
C LYS A 121 -2.34 -4.33 10.65
N THR A 122 -2.90 -3.61 9.69
CA THR A 122 -2.91 -4.01 8.28
C THR A 122 -1.50 -4.11 7.73
N LEU A 123 -0.64 -3.11 7.97
CA LEU A 123 0.75 -3.12 7.51
C LEU A 123 1.55 -4.23 8.17
N LEU A 124 1.35 -4.49 9.47
CA LEU A 124 2.03 -5.60 10.16
C LEU A 124 1.62 -6.97 9.59
N TYR A 125 0.35 -7.13 9.25
CA TYR A 125 -0.15 -8.36 8.61
C TYR A 125 0.44 -8.55 7.20
N LEU A 126 0.51 -7.48 6.41
CA LEU A 126 1.02 -7.54 5.03
C LEU A 126 2.56 -7.63 4.96
N PHE A 127 3.26 -7.02 5.90
CA PHE A 127 4.73 -6.98 5.99
C PHE A 127 5.20 -7.41 7.38
N PRO A 128 5.11 -8.71 7.73
CA PRO A 128 5.53 -9.19 9.04
C PRO A 128 6.99 -8.80 9.34
N GLY A 129 7.21 -8.14 10.47
CA GLY A 129 8.53 -7.74 10.95
C GLY A 129 9.05 -6.37 10.46
N TYR A 130 8.29 -5.60 9.66
CA TYR A 130 8.73 -4.26 9.21
C TYR A 130 8.97 -3.25 10.36
N ASN A 131 8.53 -3.61 11.57
CA ASN A 131 8.59 -2.81 12.79
C ASN A 131 9.67 -3.26 13.79
N LEU A 132 10.49 -4.27 13.48
CA LEU A 132 11.43 -4.85 14.45
C LEU A 132 12.52 -3.89 14.95
N ASP A 133 12.87 -2.87 14.14
CA ASP A 133 13.97 -1.93 14.42
C ASP A 133 13.53 -0.44 14.40
N ARG A 134 12.28 -0.14 14.75
CA ARG A 134 11.65 1.18 14.50
C ARG A 134 11.26 1.96 15.75
#